data_AF-A0A4Q9I045-F1
#
_entry.id   AF-A0A4Q9I045-F1
#
_cell.length_a   1.000
_cell.length_b   1.000
_cell.length_c   1.000
_cell.angle_alpha   90.00
_cell.angle_beta   90.00
_cell.angle_gamma   90.00
#
_symmetry.space_group_name_H-M   'P 1'
#
loop_
_entity.id
_entity.type
_entity.pdbx_description
1 polymer ?
#
loop_
_entity_poly.entity_id
_entity_poly.type
_entity_poly.pdbx_seq_one_letter_code
_entity_poly.pdbx_strand_id
1 'polypeptide(L)'
;MAVELGLESGSVLVLAWAMDGVNEGMAIEFRSPGESGTKSLGDPIDVSNHIDWRRFLGVPIASVGVAWHVPNEGCPEMPWAYRFGFSDESSLVIALGESEGTGFTYMPDALVVIFDEGIAAAYKIPASGSSSSG
;
A
#
# COMPACT_ATOMS: atom_id res chain seq x y z
N MET A 1 -5.29 -9.91 -2.31
CA MET A 1 -5.81 -8.57 -2.69
C MET A 1 -4.64 -7.70 -3.11
N ALA A 2 -4.86 -6.76 -4.03
CA ALA A 2 -3.81 -5.86 -4.51
C ALA A 2 -4.38 -4.46 -4.81
N VAL A 3 -3.52 -3.45 -4.70
CA VAL A 3 -3.75 -2.08 -5.19
C VAL A 3 -2.84 -1.85 -6.38
N GLU A 4 -3.41 -1.36 -7.48
CA GLU A 4 -2.68 -1.07 -8.71
C GLU A 4 -2.65 0.44 -8.96
N LEU A 5 -1.46 1.01 -9.13
CA LEU A 5 -1.26 2.40 -9.54
C LEU A 5 -0.82 2.42 -11.01
N GLY A 6 -1.74 2.82 -11.89
CA GLY A 6 -1.47 3.03 -13.30
C GLY A 6 -0.71 4.34 -13.54
N LEU A 7 0.43 4.26 -14.23
CA LEU A 7 1.22 5.42 -14.61
C LEU A 7 0.90 5.87 -16.04
N GLU A 8 1.14 7.14 -16.35
CA GLU A 8 0.92 7.72 -17.68
C GLU A 8 1.69 6.97 -18.78
N SER A 9 2.84 6.37 -18.45
CA SER A 9 3.64 5.55 -19.37
C SER A 9 2.94 4.26 -19.81
N GLY A 10 1.83 3.88 -19.18
CA GLY A 10 1.21 2.55 -19.30
C GLY A 10 1.85 1.49 -18.41
N SER A 11 2.83 1.87 -17.57
CA SER A 11 3.38 1.01 -16.52
C SER A 11 2.41 0.91 -15.34
N VAL A 12 2.50 -0.17 -14.58
CA VAL A 12 1.64 -0.37 -13.40
C VAL A 12 2.49 -0.77 -12.20
N LEU A 13 2.35 -0.05 -11.09
CA LEU A 13 2.89 -0.47 -9.80
C LEU A 13 1.81 -1.24 -9.04
N VAL A 14 2.12 -2.48 -8.65
CA VAL A 14 1.20 -3.37 -7.94
C VAL A 14 1.70 -3.55 -6.52
N LEU A 15 0.83 -3.30 -5.54
CA LEU A 15 1.08 -3.56 -4.12
C LEU A 15 0.11 -4.65 -3.67
N ALA A 16 0.65 -5.76 -3.19
CA ALA A 16 -0.16 -6.91 -2.77
C ALA A 16 0.31 -7.40 -1.41
N TRP A 17 -0.59 -8.00 -0.64
CA TRP A 17 -0.16 -8.82 0.49
C TRP A 17 0.53 -10.08 -0.07
N ALA A 18 1.61 -10.50 0.58
CA ALA A 18 2.32 -11.73 0.27
C ALA A 18 2.72 -12.46 1.55
N MET A 19 2.76 -13.78 1.46
CA MET A 19 3.19 -14.65 2.54
C MET A 19 4.13 -15.69 1.97
N ASP A 20 5.34 -15.76 2.53
CA ASP A 20 6.31 -16.83 2.27
C ASP A 20 6.56 -17.60 3.58
N GLY A 21 5.82 -18.69 3.76
CA GLY A 21 5.80 -19.45 5.01
C GLY A 21 5.21 -18.64 6.17
N VAL A 22 6.07 -18.20 7.08
CA VAL A 22 5.73 -17.37 8.26
C VAL A 22 6.13 -15.90 8.10
N ASN A 23 6.56 -15.52 6.90
CA ASN A 23 6.94 -14.15 6.58
C ASN A 23 5.78 -13.46 5.86
N GLU A 24 4.88 -12.83 6.61
CA GLU A 24 3.89 -11.94 6.03
C GLU A 24 4.43 -10.53 5.81
N GLY A 25 3.99 -9.92 4.71
CA GLY A 25 4.34 -8.54 4.35
C GLY A 25 3.63 -8.07 3.10
N MET A 26 3.96 -6.86 2.68
CA MET A 26 3.58 -6.32 1.38
C MET A 26 4.67 -6.62 0.35
N ALA A 27 4.25 -7.20 -0.77
CA ALA A 27 5.03 -7.29 -2.00
C ALA A 27 4.75 -6.08 -2.90
N ILE A 28 5.77 -5.68 -3.64
CA ILE A 28 5.71 -4.63 -4.65
C ILE A 28 6.21 -5.18 -5.98
N GLU A 29 5.42 -5.03 -7.03
CA GLU A 29 5.73 -5.44 -8.40
C GLU A 29 5.60 -4.23 -9.33
N PHE A 30 6.58 -4.02 -10.21
CA PHE A 30 6.51 -3.01 -11.25
C PHE A 30 6.37 -3.69 -12.61
N ARG A 31 5.26 -3.44 -13.29
CA ARG A 31 4.95 -3.99 -14.60
C ARG A 31 5.19 -2.96 -15.69
N SER A 32 5.94 -3.37 -16.71
CA SER A 32 6.18 -2.54 -17.88
C SER A 32 4.94 -2.46 -18.78
N PRO A 33 4.83 -1.45 -19.66
CA PRO A 33 3.70 -1.36 -20.58
C PRO A 33 3.61 -2.61 -21.47
N GLY A 34 2.45 -3.26 -21.47
CA GLY A 34 2.21 -4.51 -22.23
C GLY A 34 2.70 -5.79 -21.56
N GLU A 35 3.32 -5.70 -20.38
CA GLU A 35 3.69 -6.88 -19.59
C GLU A 35 2.45 -7.48 -18.93
N SER A 36 2.22 -8.77 -19.18
CA SER A 36 1.14 -9.50 -18.50
C SER A 36 1.61 -9.79 -17.08
N GLY A 37 0.87 -9.27 -16.09
CA GLY A 37 1.18 -9.54 -14.68
C GLY A 37 1.06 -11.03 -14.34
N THR A 38 1.63 -11.39 -13.19
CA THR A 38 1.33 -12.69 -12.56
C THR A 38 -0.19 -12.85 -12.42
N LYS A 39 -0.71 -14.08 -12.61
CA LYS A 39 -2.15 -14.38 -12.67
C LYS A 39 -2.95 -13.55 -11.66
N SER A 40 -3.75 -12.63 -12.19
CA SER A 40 -4.49 -11.64 -11.41
C SER A 40 -5.30 -12.29 -10.29
N LEU A 41 -5.24 -11.69 -9.09
CA LEU A 41 -6.00 -12.08 -7.89
C LEU A 41 -7.52 -11.81 -8.03
N GLY A 42 -7.97 -11.40 -9.22
CA GLY A 42 -9.35 -11.04 -9.57
C GLY A 42 -9.38 -10.04 -10.73
N ASP A 43 -10.58 -9.63 -11.14
CA ASP A 43 -10.75 -8.52 -12.08
C ASP A 43 -10.54 -7.18 -11.34
N PRO A 44 -9.69 -6.26 -11.84
CA PRO A 44 -9.46 -4.97 -11.19
C PRO A 44 -10.72 -4.10 -11.26
N ILE A 45 -11.00 -3.39 -10.16
CA ILE A 45 -12.07 -2.39 -10.09
C ILE A 45 -11.43 -1.01 -10.29
N ASP A 46 -11.86 -0.29 -11.32
CA ASP A 46 -11.41 1.09 -11.55
C ASP A 46 -12.06 2.05 -10.53
N VAL A 47 -11.22 2.68 -9.72
CA VAL A 47 -11.60 3.64 -8.67
C VAL A 47 -11.27 5.09 -9.07
N SER A 48 -10.89 5.35 -10.33
CA SER A 48 -10.49 6.68 -10.80
C SER A 48 -11.59 7.75 -10.64
N ASN A 49 -12.86 7.34 -10.63
CA ASN A 49 -13.99 8.24 -10.42
C ASN A 49 -14.37 8.43 -8.94
N HIS A 50 -13.71 7.75 -8.02
CA HIS A 50 -13.97 7.86 -6.59
C HIS A 50 -13.39 9.19 -6.03
N ILE A 51 -14.14 9.85 -5.16
CA ILE A 51 -13.80 11.20 -4.68
C ILE A 51 -12.45 11.26 -3.96
N ASP A 52 -12.12 10.22 -3.20
CA ASP A 52 -10.86 10.14 -2.44
C ASP A 52 -9.63 9.99 -3.34
N TRP A 53 -9.78 9.28 -4.45
CA TRP A 53 -8.71 9.04 -5.41
C TRP A 53 -8.48 10.21 -6.36
N ARG A 54 -9.55 10.96 -6.68
CA ARG A 54 -9.54 12.02 -7.69
C ARG A 54 -8.43 13.06 -7.51
N ARG A 55 -8.07 13.38 -6.26
CA ARG A 55 -7.03 14.39 -5.97
C ARG A 55 -5.59 13.92 -6.26
N PHE A 56 -5.36 12.61 -6.36
CA PHE A 56 -4.05 12.03 -6.61
C PHE A 56 -3.80 11.73 -8.09
N LEU A 57 -4.87 11.72 -8.90
CA LEU A 57 -4.77 11.40 -10.32
C LEU A 57 -4.06 12.50 -11.10
N GLY A 58 -3.09 12.10 -11.92
CA GLY A 58 -2.28 13.02 -12.72
C GLY A 58 -1.24 13.81 -11.92
N VAL A 59 -1.12 13.56 -10.60
CA VAL A 59 -0.09 14.18 -9.77
C VAL A 59 1.15 13.28 -9.72
N PRO A 60 2.35 13.79 -10.03
CA PRO A 60 3.58 13.02 -9.94
C PRO A 60 3.86 12.52 -8.52
N ILE A 61 4.25 11.25 -8.39
CA ILE A 61 4.81 10.69 -7.17
C ILE A 61 6.24 11.26 -7.02
N ALA A 62 6.46 12.03 -5.95
CA ALA A 62 7.73 12.68 -5.65
C ALA A 62 8.59 11.87 -4.65
N SER A 63 7.96 11.04 -3.81
CA SER A 63 8.66 10.23 -2.82
C SER A 63 7.90 8.94 -2.48
N VAL A 64 8.63 7.92 -2.06
CA VAL A 64 8.08 6.67 -1.52
C VAL A 64 8.78 6.36 -0.20
N GLY A 65 8.00 6.27 0.87
CA GLY A 65 8.44 5.80 2.19
C GLY A 65 7.96 4.38 2.46
N VAL A 66 8.71 3.63 3.27
CA VAL A 66 8.38 2.24 3.62
C VAL A 66 8.40 2.10 5.13
N ALA A 67 7.33 1.55 5.70
CA ALA A 67 7.28 1.13 7.10
C ALA A 67 7.53 -0.38 7.18
N TRP A 68 8.40 -0.78 8.10
CA TRP A 68 8.90 -2.14 8.25
C TRP A 68 8.41 -2.76 9.56
N HIS A 69 8.15 -4.07 9.55
CA HIS A 69 7.85 -4.85 10.76
C HIS A 69 8.67 -6.13 10.80
N VAL A 70 8.74 -6.75 11.97
CA VAL A 70 9.21 -8.13 12.11
C VAL A 70 7.97 -9.01 12.32
N PRO A 71 7.57 -9.83 11.32
CA PRO A 71 6.29 -10.54 11.37
C PRO A 71 6.24 -11.55 12.51
N ASN A 72 7.33 -12.29 12.70
CA ASN A 72 7.50 -13.28 13.76
C ASN A 72 8.94 -13.25 14.30
N GLU A 73 9.14 -13.71 15.54
CA GLU A 73 10.48 -13.79 16.13
C GLU A 73 11.41 -14.64 15.25
N GLY A 74 12.59 -14.09 14.92
CA GLY A 74 13.56 -14.74 14.05
C GLY A 74 13.32 -14.57 12.55
N CYS A 75 12.26 -13.88 12.13
CA CYS A 75 12.02 -13.53 10.73
C CYS A 75 12.73 -12.22 10.34
N PRO A 76 13.10 -12.05 9.05
CA PRO A 76 13.59 -10.77 8.55
C PRO A 76 12.51 -9.69 8.59
N GLU A 77 12.94 -8.43 8.55
CA GLU A 77 12.02 -7.30 8.40
C GLU A 77 11.29 -7.36 7.06
N MET A 78 9.98 -7.14 7.11
CA MET A 78 9.09 -7.11 5.95
C MET A 78 8.37 -5.76 5.86
N PRO A 79 8.15 -5.21 4.65
CA PRO A 79 7.32 -4.03 4.47
C PRO A 79 5.87 -4.33 4.90
N TRP A 80 5.24 -3.38 5.56
CA TRP A 80 3.82 -3.48 5.95
C TRP A 80 3.00 -2.26 5.55
N ALA A 81 3.68 -1.16 5.22
CA ALA A 81 3.04 0.01 4.63
C ALA A 81 3.99 0.72 3.66
N TYR A 82 3.41 1.32 2.62
CA TYR A 82 4.07 2.21 1.68
C TYR A 82 3.37 3.58 1.69
N ARG A 83 4.15 4.64 1.95
CA ARG A 83 3.70 6.03 1.85
C ARG A 83 4.12 6.62 0.52
N PHE A 84 3.19 7.05 -0.30
CA PHE A 84 3.43 7.80 -1.52
C PHE A 84 3.25 9.29 -1.23
N GLY A 85 4.31 10.07 -1.38
CA GLY A 85 4.24 11.53 -1.34
C GLY A 85 4.21 12.09 -2.76
N PHE A 86 3.29 12.99 -3.02
CA PHE A 86 3.04 13.59 -4.32
C PHE A 86 3.64 15.00 -4.42
N SER A 87 3.83 15.51 -5.63
CA SER A 87 4.45 16.82 -5.87
C SER A 87 3.64 18.01 -5.37
N ASP A 88 2.35 17.83 -5.09
CA ASP A 88 1.45 18.82 -4.50
C ASP A 88 1.40 18.74 -2.97
N GLU A 89 2.39 18.09 -2.36
CA GLU A 89 2.51 17.84 -0.92
C GLU A 89 1.44 16.91 -0.32
N SER A 90 0.50 16.42 -1.15
CA SER A 90 -0.43 15.38 -0.71
C SER A 90 0.28 14.05 -0.50
N SER A 91 -0.33 13.17 0.31
CA SER A 91 0.19 11.82 0.52
C SER A 91 -0.92 10.78 0.63
N LEU A 92 -0.53 9.55 0.32
CA LEU A 92 -1.36 8.34 0.37
C LEU A 92 -0.56 7.26 1.08
N VAL A 93 -1.19 6.48 1.95
CA VAL A 93 -0.58 5.26 2.49
C VAL A 93 -1.37 4.04 2.04
N ILE A 94 -0.67 3.00 1.61
CA ILE A 94 -1.22 1.66 1.41
C ILE A 94 -0.57 0.76 2.45
N ALA A 95 -1.36 0.10 3.30
CA ALA A 95 -0.86 -0.68 4.41
C ALA A 95 -1.63 -2.00 4.57
N LEU A 96 -1.01 -2.97 5.25
CA LEU A 96 -1.71 -4.14 5.76
C LEU A 96 -2.70 -3.71 6.84
N GLY A 97 -3.94 -4.15 6.72
CA GLY A 97 -5.01 -3.76 7.65
C GLY A 97 -6.40 -3.94 7.08
N GLU A 98 -7.37 -3.79 7.96
CA GLU A 98 -8.79 -3.73 7.64
C GLU A 98 -9.40 -2.48 8.29
N SER A 99 -10.37 -1.87 7.61
CA SER A 99 -11.18 -0.80 8.19
C SER A 99 -12.28 -1.39 9.07
N GLU A 100 -12.23 -1.12 10.37
CA GLU A 100 -13.24 -1.58 11.33
C GLU A 100 -13.80 -0.37 12.10
N GLY A 101 -15.09 -0.09 11.92
CA GLY A 101 -15.76 1.03 12.58
C GLY A 101 -15.15 2.39 12.21
N THR A 102 -14.52 3.06 13.19
CA THR A 102 -13.93 4.40 13.04
C THR A 102 -12.42 4.40 12.85
N GLY A 103 -11.79 3.23 12.68
CA GLY A 103 -10.33 3.13 12.61
C GLY A 103 -9.85 1.96 11.75
N PHE A 104 -8.55 1.69 11.89
CA PHE A 104 -7.88 0.60 11.19
C PHE A 104 -7.33 -0.40 12.21
N THR A 105 -7.56 -1.68 11.93
CA THR A 105 -7.02 -2.79 12.69
C THR A 105 -5.99 -3.51 11.83
N TYR A 106 -4.86 -3.88 12.41
CA TYR A 106 -3.86 -4.67 11.70
C TYR A 106 -4.42 -6.03 11.31
N MET A 107 -4.37 -6.33 10.02
CA MET A 107 -4.82 -7.57 9.42
C MET A 107 -3.86 -7.91 8.27
N PRO A 108 -3.06 -8.98 8.37
CA PRO A 108 -1.96 -9.24 7.45
C PRO A 108 -2.38 -9.73 6.06
N ASP A 109 -3.63 -10.17 5.89
CA ASP A 109 -4.18 -10.64 4.61
C ASP A 109 -5.10 -9.63 3.92
N ALA A 110 -5.23 -8.42 4.50
CA ALA A 110 -6.05 -7.32 4.01
C ALA A 110 -5.22 -6.07 3.72
N LEU A 111 -5.72 -5.23 2.81
CA LEU A 111 -5.10 -3.95 2.46
C LEU A 111 -6.07 -2.81 2.73
N VAL A 112 -5.55 -1.75 3.34
CA VAL A 112 -6.23 -0.47 3.50
C VAL A 112 -5.49 0.62 2.74
N VAL A 113 -6.26 1.56 2.22
CA VAL A 113 -5.75 2.78 1.59
C VAL A 113 -6.15 3.96 2.47
N ILE A 114 -5.15 4.66 3.00
CA ILE A 114 -5.32 5.75 3.95
C ILE A 114 -5.00 7.07 3.24
N PHE A 115 -6.03 7.87 3.06
CA PHE A 115 -5.94 9.17 2.40
C PHE A 115 -5.65 10.31 3.38
N ASP A 116 -6.03 10.17 4.65
CA ASP A 116 -5.78 11.20 5.67
C ASP A 116 -4.41 10.99 6.33
N GLU A 117 -3.56 12.02 6.27
CA GLU A 117 -2.20 11.95 6.82
C GLU A 117 -2.18 11.80 8.34
N GLY A 118 -3.13 12.43 9.05
CA GLY A 118 -3.26 12.30 10.50
C GLY A 118 -3.63 10.88 10.91
N ILE A 119 -4.57 10.25 10.18
CA ILE A 119 -4.93 8.85 10.40
C ILE A 119 -3.75 7.92 10.06
N ALA A 120 -3.02 8.17 8.97
CA ALA A 120 -1.85 7.38 8.60
C ALA A 120 -0.75 7.45 9.68
N ALA A 121 -0.47 8.64 10.22
CA ALA A 121 0.51 8.82 11.29
C ALA A 121 0.09 8.17 12.63
N ALA A 122 -1.22 8.07 12.87
CA ALA A 122 -1.77 7.41 14.04
C ALA A 122 -1.79 5.87 13.90
N TYR A 123 -1.88 5.34 12.68
CA TYR A 123 -1.95 3.91 12.43
C TYR A 123 -0.58 3.25 12.65
N LYS A 124 -0.51 2.39 13.66
CA LYS A 124 0.70 1.69 14.12
C LYS A 124 0.37 0.24 14.41
N ILE A 125 1.37 -0.62 14.26
CA ILE A 125 1.25 -2.04 14.57
C ILE A 125 2.26 -2.41 15.67
N PRO A 126 1.94 -3.35 16.57
CA PRO A 126 2.86 -3.71 17.65
C PRO A 126 4.23 -4.22 17.17
N ALA A 127 4.26 -4.83 15.98
CA ALA A 127 5.46 -5.42 15.38
C ALA A 127 6.35 -4.42 14.62
N SER A 128 6.00 -3.13 14.60
CA SER A 128 6.75 -2.07 13.92
C SER A 128 7.22 -0.99 14.89
N GLY A 129 8.43 -0.48 14.66
CA GLY A 129 8.97 0.67 15.38
C GLY A 129 8.42 2.02 14.91
N SER A 130 7.72 2.06 13.76
CA SER A 130 7.18 3.29 13.19
C SER A 130 5.69 3.18 12.84
N SER A 131 5.11 4.31 12.43
CA SER A 131 3.73 4.35 11.93
C SER A 131 3.66 3.95 10.46
N SER A 132 2.43 3.81 9.94
CA SER A 132 2.23 3.54 8.51
C SER A 132 2.79 4.62 7.58
N SER A 133 3.13 5.80 8.12
CA SER A 133 3.80 6.88 7.38
C SER A 133 5.30 6.69 7.16
N GLY A 134 5.93 5.67 7.76
CA GLY A 134 7.39 5.48 7.74
C GLY A 134 8.09 6.07 8.95
#